data_AF-A0AAI9Y2F3-F1
#
_entry.id   AF-A0AAI9Y2F3-F1
#
_cell.length_a   1.000
_cell.length_b   1.000
_cell.length_c   1.000
_cell.angle_alpha   90.00
_cell.angle_beta   90.00
_cell.angle_gamma   90.00
#
_symmetry.space_group_name_H-M   'P 1'
#
loop_
_entity.id
_entity.type
_entity.pdbx_description
1 polymer ?
#
loop_
_entity_poly.entity_id
_entity_poly.type
_entity_poly.pdbx_seq_one_letter_code
_entity_poly.pdbx_strand_id
1 'polypeptide(L)'
;MQKEPFVPYPSSKTCWYVVSPQVPTNHPPPGPSGNLQPPPGDFLEFSSDGTEVYPYAVDALPATLDKQWDNPEFAVYRNAFPEDCVSDRPVFEAHFRDLVKRDVKASYLKALQGYLWKEGYKSGEIKAPLFPDVAERLLSWKDAGLRLVIYSSGSVPAQKLFFGYTDAQPADLTPLISGWFDTVNAGLKTEPGSYASILSNFAGTKPEEWLFLSDNPSEVTAAIMAGMQSIPVVRPGNAPLPDDLSPTLQPIRDFNELKGLGSKH
;
A
#
# COMPACT_ATOMS: atom_id res chain seq x y z
N MET A 1 -26.78 1.27 29.54
CA MET A 1 -26.42 0.27 28.52
C MET A 1 -25.03 0.65 28.03
N GLN A 2 -24.01 -0.04 28.53
CA GLN A 2 -22.63 0.18 28.13
C GLN A 2 -22.52 -0.22 26.66
N LYS A 3 -22.13 0.72 25.79
CA LYS A 3 -21.75 0.39 24.43
C LYS A 3 -20.48 -0.44 24.54
N GLU A 4 -20.57 -1.73 24.27
CA GLU A 4 -19.35 -2.49 23.98
C GLU A 4 -18.65 -1.84 22.78
N PRO A 5 -17.34 -1.59 22.86
CA PRO A 5 -16.62 -1.01 21.75
C PRO A 5 -16.65 -1.99 20.58
N PHE A 6 -17.13 -1.51 19.45
CA PHE A 6 -17.05 -2.20 18.17
C PHE A 6 -15.57 -2.54 17.91
N VAL A 7 -15.26 -3.83 17.74
CA VAL A 7 -13.92 -4.33 17.41
C VAL A 7 -13.93 -4.73 15.93
N PRO A 8 -13.41 -3.90 15.01
CA PRO A 8 -13.23 -4.32 13.63
C PRO A 8 -11.77 -4.71 13.39
N TYR A 9 -11.47 -6.00 13.30
CA TYR A 9 -10.30 -6.53 12.58
C TYR A 9 -10.71 -7.89 11.96
N PRO A 10 -10.33 -8.19 10.71
CA PRO A 10 -8.92 -8.44 10.37
C PRO A 10 -8.41 -7.92 9.01
N SER A 11 -7.08 -7.99 8.87
CA SER A 11 -6.22 -7.72 7.71
C SER A 11 -5.66 -6.30 7.58
N SER A 12 -4.66 -6.04 8.43
CA SER A 12 -3.50 -5.24 8.08
C SER A 12 -3.01 -5.63 6.67
N LYS A 13 -2.98 -4.68 5.75
CA LYS A 13 -2.27 -4.83 4.46
C LYS A 13 -1.09 -3.87 4.49
N THR A 14 -0.12 -4.18 5.33
CA THR A 14 1.10 -3.37 5.52
C THR A 14 1.90 -3.35 4.22
N CYS A 15 2.68 -2.28 3.97
CA CYS A 15 3.65 -2.21 2.88
C CYS A 15 4.97 -2.87 3.28
N TRP A 16 5.62 -3.53 2.33
CA TRP A 16 6.72 -4.46 2.55
C TRP A 16 8.00 -3.82 2.10
N TYR A 17 9.06 -3.91 2.89
CA TYR A 17 10.35 -3.35 2.55
C TYR A 17 11.28 -4.47 2.15
N VAL A 18 11.78 -4.42 0.91
CA VAL A 18 12.89 -5.27 0.50
C VAL A 18 14.19 -4.48 0.64
N VAL A 19 15.04 -4.89 1.58
CA VAL A 19 16.32 -4.24 1.90
C VAL A 19 17.47 -5.06 1.32
N SER A 20 18.30 -4.46 0.46
CA SER A 20 19.51 -5.09 -0.10
C SER A 20 20.78 -4.29 0.24
N PRO A 21 21.91 -4.95 0.57
CA PRO A 21 23.20 -4.31 0.69
C PRO A 21 23.77 -3.93 -0.69
N GLN A 22 24.61 -2.91 -0.66
CA GLN A 22 25.05 -2.06 -1.78
C GLN A 22 25.67 -2.78 -2.98
N VAL A 23 25.52 -2.19 -4.18
CA VAL A 23 26.61 -2.03 -5.16
C VAL A 23 26.41 -0.72 -5.94
N PRO A 24 27.46 0.09 -6.17
CA PRO A 24 27.40 1.26 -7.05
C PRO A 24 27.29 0.81 -8.51
N THR A 25 26.24 1.24 -9.21
CA THR A 25 26.19 1.09 -10.67
C THR A 25 26.02 2.45 -11.33
N ASN A 26 27.01 2.82 -12.14
CA ASN A 26 27.01 3.95 -13.06
C ASN A 26 26.01 3.74 -14.23
N HIS A 27 24.84 3.17 -13.96
CA HIS A 27 23.82 2.96 -14.97
C HIS A 27 22.64 3.89 -14.70
N PRO A 28 22.23 4.72 -15.69
CA PRO A 28 21.00 5.46 -15.57
C PRO A 28 19.84 4.47 -15.38
N PRO A 29 18.79 4.84 -14.61
CA PRO A 29 17.62 4.00 -14.46
C PRO A 29 17.06 3.65 -15.85
N PRO A 30 16.51 2.44 -16.06
CA PRO A 30 15.81 2.13 -17.30
C PRO A 30 14.73 3.19 -17.52
N GLY A 31 14.80 3.87 -18.67
CA GLY A 31 13.80 4.83 -19.08
C GLY A 31 12.40 4.19 -19.14
N PRO A 32 11.33 4.99 -19.01
CA PRO A 32 9.97 4.47 -18.96
C PRO A 32 9.69 3.68 -20.23
N SER A 33 9.61 2.36 -20.09
CA SER A 33 9.27 1.47 -21.19
C SER A 33 7.76 1.27 -21.19
N GLY A 34 7.13 1.77 -22.26
CA GLY A 34 5.74 1.46 -22.62
C GLY A 34 4.71 2.44 -22.08
N ASN A 35 4.19 3.29 -22.97
CA ASN A 35 2.89 3.94 -22.80
C ASN A 35 1.80 2.86 -22.75
N LEU A 36 1.49 2.39 -21.55
CA LEU A 36 0.18 1.88 -21.20
C LEU A 36 -0.47 2.97 -20.36
N GLN A 37 -1.44 3.68 -20.93
CA GLN A 37 -2.37 4.45 -20.11
C GLN A 37 -3.09 3.43 -19.23
N PRO A 38 -2.93 3.48 -17.88
CA PRO A 38 -3.80 2.70 -17.02
C PRO A 38 -5.23 3.21 -17.23
N PRO A 39 -6.25 2.34 -17.14
CA PRO A 39 -7.63 2.81 -17.11
C PRO A 39 -7.77 3.83 -15.97
N PRO A 40 -8.64 4.85 -16.11
CA PRO A 40 -8.90 5.78 -15.03
C PRO A 40 -9.54 5.04 -13.85
N GLY A 41 -8.72 4.56 -12.89
CA GLY A 41 -9.24 3.93 -11.67
C GLY A 41 -8.50 2.71 -11.12
N ASP A 42 -7.17 2.61 -11.20
CA ASP A 42 -6.43 1.53 -10.55
C ASP A 42 -6.44 1.65 -9.01
N PHE A 43 -7.56 1.21 -8.44
CA PHE A 43 -7.77 0.52 -7.16
C PHE A 43 -6.73 0.76 -6.05
N LEU A 44 -6.98 1.82 -5.28
CA LEU A 44 -6.42 2.01 -3.94
C LEU A 44 -7.00 0.94 -2.99
N GLU A 45 -6.35 -0.22 -2.86
CA GLU A 45 -6.51 -1.09 -1.68
C GLU A 45 -5.40 -0.77 -0.67
N PHE A 46 -5.57 0.35 0.02
CA PHE A 46 -4.87 0.61 1.29
C PHE A 46 -5.88 0.41 2.41
N SER A 47 -5.85 -0.78 3.02
CA SER A 47 -6.48 -0.99 4.31
C SER A 47 -5.45 -0.62 5.37
N SER A 48 -5.34 0.69 5.66
CA SER A 48 -4.85 1.11 6.97
C SER A 48 -5.95 0.74 7.96
N ASP A 49 -5.56 0.05 9.02
CA ASP A 49 -6.28 -0.03 10.29
C ASP A 49 -7.23 1.15 10.48
N GLY A 50 -8.52 0.85 10.30
CA GLY A 50 -9.55 1.87 10.15
C GLY A 50 -9.58 2.80 11.33
N THR A 51 -9.26 4.08 11.11
CA THR A 51 -9.80 5.16 11.92
C THR A 51 -10.06 6.46 11.14
N GLU A 52 -9.35 6.78 10.04
CA GLU A 52 -9.58 8.10 9.39
C GLU A 52 -9.82 8.09 7.87
N VAL A 53 -9.19 7.20 7.09
CA VAL A 53 -9.26 7.27 5.61
C VAL A 53 -10.54 6.66 5.01
N TYR A 54 -11.14 5.67 5.69
CA TYR A 54 -12.36 5.00 5.20
C TYR A 54 -13.64 5.87 5.26
N PRO A 55 -13.93 6.61 6.35
CA PRO A 55 -15.06 7.53 6.34
C PRO A 55 -14.84 8.70 5.36
N TYR A 56 -13.59 9.08 5.08
CA TYR A 56 -13.30 10.25 4.22
C TYR A 56 -13.98 10.17 2.86
N ALA A 57 -13.94 9.04 2.15
CA ALA A 57 -14.57 8.95 0.83
C ALA A 57 -16.10 9.17 0.92
N VAL A 58 -16.72 8.72 2.00
CA VAL A 58 -18.16 8.91 2.25
C VAL A 58 -18.48 10.36 2.61
N ASP A 59 -17.59 11.02 3.36
CA ASP A 59 -17.78 12.40 3.82
C ASP A 59 -17.41 13.45 2.74
N ALA A 60 -16.44 13.13 1.88
CA ALA A 60 -15.98 13.98 0.78
C ALA A 60 -16.90 13.92 -0.45
N LEU A 61 -17.67 12.84 -0.61
CA LEU A 61 -18.50 12.64 -1.79
C LEU A 61 -19.51 13.77 -2.02
N PRO A 62 -20.32 14.25 -1.04
CA PRO A 62 -21.31 15.30 -1.29
C PRO A 62 -20.69 16.57 -1.89
N ALA A 63 -19.64 17.09 -1.26
CA ALA A 63 -18.94 18.29 -1.73
C ALA A 63 -18.26 18.07 -3.08
N THR A 64 -17.82 16.84 -3.36
CA THR A 64 -17.28 16.47 -4.67
C THR A 64 -18.35 16.47 -5.74
N LEU A 65 -19.51 15.87 -5.49
CA LEU A 65 -20.65 15.87 -6.42
C LEU A 65 -21.10 17.30 -6.70
N ASP A 66 -21.16 18.17 -5.69
CA ASP A 66 -21.53 19.59 -5.88
C ASP A 66 -20.63 20.31 -6.88
N LYS A 67 -19.33 20.02 -6.85
CA LYS A 67 -18.31 20.67 -7.70
C LYS A 67 -18.11 19.98 -9.05
N GLN A 68 -18.16 18.65 -9.08
CA GLN A 68 -17.63 17.84 -10.18
C GLN A 68 -18.70 17.12 -10.99
N TRP A 69 -19.97 17.12 -10.56
CA TRP A 69 -21.01 16.33 -11.23
C TRP A 69 -21.07 16.57 -12.75
N ASP A 70 -21.01 17.82 -13.19
CA ASP A 70 -21.11 18.19 -14.60
C ASP A 70 -19.75 18.26 -15.31
N ASN A 71 -18.65 17.91 -14.61
CA ASN A 71 -17.31 17.89 -15.18
C ASN A 71 -17.13 16.65 -16.08
N PRO A 72 -16.76 16.81 -17.37
CA PRO A 72 -16.47 15.69 -18.27
C PRO A 72 -15.41 14.72 -17.76
N GLU A 73 -14.41 15.20 -17.02
CA GLU A 73 -13.36 14.35 -16.43
C GLU A 73 -13.89 13.48 -15.29
N PHE A 74 -14.91 13.96 -14.56
CA PHE A 74 -15.56 13.19 -13.49
C PHE A 74 -16.60 12.20 -14.04
N ALA A 75 -17.13 12.45 -15.24
CA ALA A 75 -18.16 11.62 -15.87
C ALA A 75 -17.73 10.15 -16.00
N VAL A 76 -16.43 9.84 -16.13
CA VAL A 76 -15.94 8.47 -16.17
C VAL A 76 -16.19 7.72 -14.85
N TYR A 77 -16.09 8.40 -13.71
CA TYR A 77 -16.37 7.80 -12.39
C TYR A 77 -17.87 7.71 -12.13
N ARG A 78 -18.63 8.73 -12.50
CA ARG A 78 -20.09 8.74 -12.37
C ARG A 78 -20.72 7.65 -13.24
N ASN A 79 -20.43 7.65 -14.53
CA ASN A 79 -21.12 6.80 -15.51
C ASN A 79 -20.72 5.31 -15.43
N ALA A 80 -19.75 4.96 -14.57
CA ALA A 80 -19.41 3.58 -14.27
C ALA A 80 -20.40 2.92 -13.29
N PHE A 81 -21.25 3.70 -12.61
CA PHE A 81 -22.33 3.20 -11.75
C PHE A 81 -23.58 2.83 -12.58
N PRO A 82 -24.52 2.03 -12.03
CA PRO A 82 -25.76 1.67 -12.71
C PRO A 82 -26.56 2.90 -13.20
N GLU A 83 -27.14 2.81 -14.39
CA GLU A 83 -27.84 3.92 -15.07
C GLU A 83 -28.93 4.57 -14.21
N ASP A 84 -29.63 3.75 -13.40
CA ASP A 84 -30.69 4.19 -12.49
C ASP A 84 -30.21 5.17 -11.40
N CYS A 85 -28.90 5.27 -11.17
CA CYS A 85 -28.31 6.12 -10.14
C CYS A 85 -27.54 7.33 -10.69
N VAL A 86 -27.19 7.38 -11.98
CA VAL A 86 -26.25 8.40 -12.52
C VAL A 86 -26.92 9.71 -12.96
N SER A 87 -28.24 9.79 -12.87
CA SER A 87 -29.03 10.96 -13.28
C SER A 87 -29.39 11.91 -12.13
N ASP A 88 -29.26 11.45 -10.88
CA ASP A 88 -29.68 12.18 -9.69
C ASP A 88 -28.60 12.07 -8.59
N ARG A 89 -28.10 13.23 -8.11
CA ARG A 89 -27.01 13.29 -7.13
C ARG A 89 -27.37 12.63 -5.79
N PRO A 90 -28.51 12.96 -5.13
CA PRO A 90 -28.97 12.24 -3.93
C PRO A 90 -29.06 10.72 -4.10
N VAL A 91 -29.59 10.23 -5.23
CA VAL A 91 -29.69 8.78 -5.50
C VAL A 91 -28.30 8.16 -5.64
N PHE A 92 -27.42 8.81 -6.39
CA PHE A 92 -26.02 8.39 -6.55
C PHE A 92 -25.30 8.29 -5.20
N GLU A 93 -25.42 9.32 -4.36
CA GLU A 93 -24.80 9.36 -3.05
C GLU A 93 -25.33 8.25 -2.12
N ALA A 94 -26.65 8.06 -2.08
CA ALA A 94 -27.28 7.01 -1.28
C ALA A 94 -26.81 5.61 -1.74
N HIS A 95 -26.70 5.39 -3.05
CA HIS A 95 -26.21 4.13 -3.60
C HIS A 95 -24.74 3.89 -3.23
N PHE A 96 -23.87 4.91 -3.38
CA PHE A 96 -22.48 4.83 -2.96
C PHE A 96 -22.36 4.46 -1.47
N ARG A 97 -23.10 5.15 -0.59
CA ARG A 97 -23.10 4.88 0.86
C ARG A 97 -23.54 3.46 1.17
N ASP A 98 -24.56 2.95 0.48
CA ASP A 98 -25.03 1.57 0.65
C ASP A 98 -23.96 0.55 0.24
N LEU A 99 -23.29 0.76 -0.91
CA LEU A 99 -22.21 -0.11 -1.36
C LEU A 99 -21.05 -0.15 -0.37
N VAL A 100 -20.63 1.01 0.15
CA VAL A 100 -19.57 1.10 1.18
C VAL A 100 -20.00 0.39 2.46
N LYS A 101 -21.24 0.61 2.90
CA LYS A 101 -21.79 -0.01 4.13
C LYS A 101 -21.87 -1.53 4.02
N ARG A 102 -22.18 -2.08 2.84
CA ARG A 102 -22.26 -3.52 2.57
C ARG A 102 -20.91 -4.14 2.19
N ASP A 103 -19.83 -3.37 2.25
CA ASP A 103 -18.47 -3.78 1.87
C ASP A 103 -18.39 -4.37 0.44
N VAL A 104 -19.15 -3.80 -0.50
CA VAL A 104 -19.19 -4.30 -1.87
C VAL A 104 -17.87 -4.01 -2.59
N LYS A 105 -17.22 -5.05 -3.09
CA LYS A 105 -15.92 -4.93 -3.79
C LYS A 105 -16.08 -4.65 -5.29
N ALA A 106 -16.95 -3.70 -5.66
CA ALA A 106 -17.20 -3.34 -7.04
C ALA A 106 -16.04 -2.51 -7.64
N SER A 107 -15.75 -2.73 -8.92
CA SER A 107 -14.67 -2.04 -9.64
C SER A 107 -14.91 -0.52 -9.72
N TYR A 108 -16.10 -0.11 -10.13
CA TYR A 108 -16.46 1.31 -10.22
C TYR A 108 -16.45 2.03 -8.86
N LEU A 109 -16.82 1.33 -7.77
CA LEU A 109 -16.86 1.90 -6.43
C LEU A 109 -15.45 2.31 -5.97
N LYS A 110 -14.51 1.37 -6.06
CA LYS A 110 -13.14 1.64 -5.63
C LYS A 110 -12.42 2.64 -6.55
N ALA A 111 -12.80 2.71 -7.84
CA ALA A 111 -12.29 3.75 -8.74
C ALA A 111 -12.69 5.15 -8.25
N LEU A 112 -13.96 5.35 -7.87
CA LEU A 112 -14.43 6.60 -7.29
C LEU A 112 -13.82 6.87 -5.91
N GLN A 113 -13.73 5.86 -5.04
CA GLN A 113 -13.02 6.01 -3.75
C GLN A 113 -11.57 6.47 -3.97
N GLY A 114 -10.90 5.91 -4.99
CA GLY A 114 -9.55 6.30 -5.34
C GLY A 114 -9.42 7.73 -5.85
N TYR A 115 -10.39 8.20 -6.63
CA TYR A 115 -10.47 9.61 -7.03
C TYR A 115 -10.61 10.53 -5.81
N LEU A 116 -11.53 10.21 -4.90
CA LEU A 116 -11.79 11.00 -3.69
C LEU A 116 -10.55 11.07 -2.79
N TRP A 117 -9.92 9.93 -2.51
CA TRP A 117 -8.69 9.90 -1.71
C TRP A 117 -7.56 10.68 -2.36
N LYS A 118 -7.40 10.61 -3.68
CA LYS A 118 -6.38 11.38 -4.40
C LYS A 118 -6.53 12.87 -4.19
N GLU A 119 -7.75 13.39 -4.26
CA GLU A 119 -8.01 14.81 -4.02
C GLU A 119 -7.81 15.18 -2.55
N GLY A 120 -8.23 14.32 -1.61
CA GLY A 120 -8.01 14.52 -0.17
C GLY A 120 -6.53 14.54 0.23
N TYR A 121 -5.71 13.67 -0.36
CA TYR A 121 -4.26 13.67 -0.14
C TYR A 121 -3.61 14.93 -0.69
N LYS A 122 -3.95 15.33 -1.93
CA LYS A 122 -3.40 16.54 -2.56
C LYS A 122 -3.78 17.82 -1.82
N SER A 123 -5.01 17.90 -1.30
CA SER A 123 -5.46 19.05 -0.52
C SER A 123 -4.89 19.07 0.90
N GLY A 124 -4.38 17.93 1.38
CA GLY A 124 -3.90 17.76 2.76
C GLY A 124 -5.02 17.53 3.77
N GLU A 125 -6.27 17.32 3.33
CA GLU A 125 -7.41 16.96 4.19
C GLU A 125 -7.22 15.59 4.84
N ILE A 126 -6.54 14.68 4.15
CA ILE A 126 -6.10 13.40 4.71
C ILE A 126 -4.60 13.21 4.50
N LYS A 127 -3.99 12.44 5.40
CA LYS A 127 -2.61 11.99 5.31
C LYS A 127 -2.56 10.48 5.53
N ALA A 128 -1.61 9.83 4.89
CA ALA A 128 -1.44 8.39 4.97
C ALA A 128 -0.77 8.07 6.30
N PRO A 129 -1.45 7.34 7.21
CA PRO A 129 -0.90 7.08 8.53
C PRO A 129 0.27 6.10 8.44
N LEU A 130 1.37 6.42 9.11
CA LEU A 130 2.50 5.53 9.30
C LEU A 130 2.72 5.20 10.78
N PHE A 131 3.21 4.00 11.05
CA PHE A 131 3.74 3.70 12.38
C PHE A 131 4.94 4.64 12.67
N PRO A 132 5.08 5.16 13.91
CA PRO A 132 6.06 6.20 14.23
C PRO A 132 7.51 5.85 13.87
N ASP A 133 7.87 4.57 13.92
CA ASP A 133 9.22 4.08 13.64
C ASP A 133 9.54 3.93 12.14
N VAL A 134 8.51 3.90 11.28
CA VAL A 134 8.69 3.54 9.87
C VAL A 134 9.48 4.62 9.13
N ALA A 135 9.00 5.86 9.12
CA ALA A 135 9.60 6.91 8.30
C ALA A 135 11.08 7.17 8.66
N GLU A 136 11.39 7.29 9.96
CA GLU A 136 12.75 7.47 10.45
C GLU A 136 13.66 6.30 10.01
N ARG A 137 13.15 5.08 10.10
CA ARG A 137 13.94 3.91 9.73
C ARG A 137 14.18 3.81 8.23
N LEU A 138 13.19 4.14 7.39
CA LEU A 138 13.38 4.17 5.92
C LEU A 138 14.43 5.20 5.51
N LEU A 139 14.41 6.38 6.12
CA LEU A 139 15.44 7.41 5.90
C LEU A 139 16.82 6.86 6.29
N SER A 140 16.95 6.30 7.49
CA SER A 140 18.21 5.72 7.97
C SER A 140 18.75 4.63 7.05
N TRP A 141 17.89 3.73 6.57
CA TRP A 141 18.28 2.69 5.62
C TRP A 141 18.69 3.27 4.26
N LYS A 142 18.00 4.30 3.78
CA LYS A 142 18.37 4.98 2.55
C LYS A 142 19.74 5.67 2.66
N ASP A 143 20.00 6.34 3.79
CA ASP A 143 21.28 7.01 4.09
C ASP A 143 22.45 6.03 4.26
N ALA A 144 22.13 4.80 4.66
CA ALA A 144 23.05 3.66 4.67
C ALA A 144 23.34 3.08 3.28
N GLY A 145 22.66 3.57 2.23
CA GLY A 145 22.80 3.09 0.86
C GLY A 145 21.98 1.83 0.57
N LEU A 146 21.03 1.48 1.43
CA LEU A 146 20.14 0.36 1.17
C LEU A 146 19.10 0.75 0.12
N ARG A 147 18.73 -0.22 -0.72
CA ARG A 147 17.57 -0.09 -1.61
C ARG A 147 16.32 -0.44 -0.82
N LEU A 148 15.25 0.32 -1.08
CA LEU A 148 13.92 0.10 -0.51
C LEU A 148 12.96 -0.17 -1.65
N VAL A 149 12.19 -1.25 -1.55
CA VAL A 149 11.23 -1.66 -2.57
C VAL A 149 9.91 -1.94 -1.87
N ILE A 150 8.79 -1.51 -2.47
CA ILE A 150 7.44 -1.79 -1.98
C ILE A 150 6.80 -2.91 -2.81
N TYR A 151 6.18 -3.88 -2.15
CA TYR A 151 5.33 -4.89 -2.77
C TYR A 151 3.98 -4.98 -2.06
N SER A 152 2.88 -4.55 -2.69
CA SER A 152 1.56 -4.50 -2.04
C SER A 152 0.44 -4.99 -2.97
N SER A 153 -0.70 -5.40 -2.42
CA SER A 153 -1.88 -5.68 -3.26
C SER A 153 -2.53 -4.42 -3.81
N GLY A 154 -2.27 -3.25 -3.22
CA GLY A 154 -2.68 -1.97 -3.80
C GLY A 154 -1.88 -1.69 -5.07
N SER A 155 -2.51 -1.07 -6.07
CA SER A 155 -1.85 -0.76 -7.35
C SER A 155 -0.61 0.11 -7.18
N VAL A 156 0.34 0.07 -8.11
CA VAL A 156 1.52 0.97 -8.07
C VAL A 156 1.13 2.45 -7.95
N PRO A 157 0.15 2.99 -8.71
CA PRO A 157 -0.32 4.37 -8.52
C PRO A 157 -0.83 4.64 -7.11
N ALA A 158 -1.57 3.69 -6.52
CA ALA A 158 -2.07 3.79 -5.15
C ALA A 158 -0.93 3.86 -4.14
N GLN A 159 0.11 3.03 -4.32
CA GLN A 159 1.28 3.01 -3.44
C GLN A 159 2.03 4.34 -3.47
N LYS A 160 2.26 4.88 -4.67
CA LYS A 160 2.91 6.18 -4.82
C LYS A 160 2.09 7.31 -4.19
N LEU A 161 0.76 7.25 -4.30
CA LEU A 161 -0.11 8.21 -3.64
C LEU A 161 -0.01 8.11 -2.12
N PHE A 162 -0.05 6.90 -1.55
CA PHE A 162 0.07 6.69 -0.11
C PHE A 162 1.41 7.23 0.43
N PHE A 163 2.53 6.82 -0.16
CA PHE A 163 3.86 7.25 0.29
C PHE A 163 4.19 8.71 -0.07
N GLY A 164 3.41 9.37 -0.94
CA GLY A 164 3.59 10.76 -1.31
C GLY A 164 2.99 11.76 -0.33
N TYR A 165 2.06 11.32 0.52
CA TYR A 165 1.26 12.19 1.40
C TYR A 165 1.13 11.60 2.80
N THR A 166 2.24 11.16 3.39
CA THR A 166 2.25 10.54 4.73
C THR A 166 2.07 11.56 5.85
N ASP A 167 1.68 11.09 7.04
CA ASP A 167 1.65 11.88 8.27
C ASP A 167 3.04 12.12 8.89
N ALA A 168 4.09 11.50 8.32
CA ALA A 168 5.46 11.61 8.76
C ALA A 168 6.16 12.91 8.30
N GLN A 169 7.42 13.05 8.70
CA GLN A 169 8.30 14.14 8.28
C GLN A 169 9.63 13.57 7.74
N PRO A 170 9.98 13.81 6.45
CA PRO A 170 9.19 14.51 5.44
C PRO A 170 7.91 13.73 5.06
N ALA A 171 6.88 14.45 4.58
CA ALA A 171 5.59 13.83 4.21
C ALA A 171 5.69 12.95 2.96
N ASP A 172 6.49 13.36 1.97
CA ASP A 172 6.73 12.59 0.76
C ASP A 172 7.95 11.67 0.95
N LEU A 173 7.69 10.37 1.03
CA LEU A 173 8.68 9.31 1.14
C LEU A 173 8.93 8.60 -0.20
N THR A 174 8.24 8.99 -1.28
CA THR A 174 8.43 8.38 -2.61
C THR A 174 9.87 8.43 -3.12
N PRO A 175 10.70 9.46 -2.84
CA PRO A 175 12.09 9.48 -3.28
C PRO A 175 12.98 8.41 -2.64
N LEU A 176 12.54 7.82 -1.52
CA LEU A 176 13.28 6.75 -0.84
C LEU A 176 13.12 5.41 -1.57
N ILE A 177 12.00 5.22 -2.27
CA ILE A 177 11.60 3.95 -2.85
C ILE A 177 12.24 3.75 -4.23
N SER A 178 12.92 2.62 -4.38
CA SER A 178 13.69 2.21 -5.57
C SER A 178 12.90 1.30 -6.52
N GLY A 179 11.76 0.76 -6.09
CA GLY A 179 10.90 -0.10 -6.90
C GLY A 179 9.50 -0.26 -6.30
N TRP A 180 8.50 -0.39 -7.17
CA TRP A 180 7.09 -0.50 -6.81
C TRP A 180 6.48 -1.71 -7.48
N PHE A 181 5.98 -2.65 -6.68
CA PHE A 181 5.44 -3.91 -7.15
C PHE A 181 4.03 -4.13 -6.61
N ASP A 182 3.17 -4.68 -7.46
CA ASP A 182 1.83 -5.08 -7.11
C ASP A 182 1.50 -6.46 -7.66
N THR A 183 0.26 -6.91 -7.47
CA THR A 183 -0.13 -8.24 -7.91
C THR A 183 -0.22 -8.38 -9.43
N VAL A 184 -0.20 -7.27 -10.17
CA VAL A 184 -0.24 -7.26 -11.63
C VAL A 184 1.16 -7.42 -12.20
N ASN A 185 2.15 -6.71 -11.66
CA ASN A 185 3.52 -6.72 -12.19
C ASN A 185 4.46 -7.76 -11.53
N ALA A 186 4.13 -8.25 -10.34
CA ALA A 186 4.91 -9.29 -9.64
C ALA A 186 4.13 -10.62 -9.48
N GLY A 187 2.80 -10.60 -9.42
CA GLY A 187 1.96 -11.78 -9.18
C GLY A 187 1.44 -11.87 -7.73
N LEU A 188 0.94 -13.03 -7.30
CA LEU A 188 0.34 -13.15 -5.96
C LEU A 188 1.39 -13.17 -4.84
N LYS A 189 1.10 -12.48 -3.72
CA LYS A 189 2.06 -12.30 -2.61
C LYS A 189 2.40 -13.60 -1.87
N THR A 190 1.58 -14.63 -2.00
CA THR A 190 1.81 -15.96 -1.42
C THR A 190 2.58 -16.89 -2.35
N GLU A 191 2.94 -16.45 -3.56
CA GLU A 191 3.64 -17.27 -4.56
C GLU A 191 5.14 -16.96 -4.57
N PRO A 192 6.03 -17.95 -4.37
CA PRO A 192 7.48 -17.75 -4.42
C PRO A 192 7.97 -17.14 -5.75
N GLY A 193 7.29 -17.46 -6.86
CA GLY A 193 7.60 -16.94 -8.19
C GLY A 193 7.46 -15.41 -8.31
N SER A 194 6.63 -14.79 -7.45
CA SER A 194 6.48 -13.34 -7.45
C SER A 194 7.70 -12.62 -6.90
N TYR A 195 8.31 -13.18 -5.87
CA TYR A 195 9.56 -12.68 -5.31
C TYR A 195 10.71 -12.82 -6.29
N ALA A 196 10.82 -13.96 -6.98
CA ALA A 196 11.80 -14.13 -8.05
C ALA A 196 11.62 -13.08 -9.17
N SER A 197 10.38 -12.78 -9.55
CA SER A 197 10.07 -11.72 -10.52
C SER A 197 10.54 -10.35 -10.01
N ILE A 198 10.26 -9.99 -8.76
CA ILE A 198 10.74 -8.74 -8.13
C ILE A 198 12.27 -8.67 -8.19
N LEU A 199 12.95 -9.72 -7.72
CA LEU A 199 14.42 -9.78 -7.64
C LEU A 199 15.08 -9.67 -9.03
N SER A 200 14.44 -10.17 -10.09
CA SER A 200 14.96 -10.09 -11.46
C SER A 200 15.14 -8.66 -11.98
N ASN A 201 14.43 -7.68 -11.38
CA ASN A 201 14.58 -6.26 -11.70
C ASN A 201 15.85 -5.64 -11.11
N PHE A 202 16.59 -6.39 -10.28
CA PHE A 202 17.74 -5.91 -9.53
C PHE A 202 18.95 -6.82 -9.73
N ALA A 203 19.54 -6.75 -10.92
CA ALA A 203 20.75 -7.50 -11.26
C ALA A 203 21.89 -7.24 -10.27
N GLY A 204 22.70 -8.27 -10.01
CA GLY A 204 23.91 -8.17 -9.19
C GLY A 204 23.71 -8.33 -7.69
N THR A 205 22.50 -8.70 -7.24
CA THR A 205 22.21 -8.95 -5.81
C THR A 205 21.56 -10.31 -5.67
N LYS A 206 22.08 -11.12 -4.75
CA LYS A 206 21.58 -12.48 -4.55
C LYS A 206 20.32 -12.48 -3.69
N PRO A 207 19.40 -13.44 -3.86
CA PRO A 207 18.19 -13.53 -3.04
C PRO A 207 18.46 -13.45 -1.53
N GLU A 208 19.49 -14.13 -1.04
CA GLU A 208 19.84 -14.17 0.38
C GLU A 208 20.33 -12.82 0.94
N GLU A 209 20.64 -11.85 0.09
CA GLU A 209 21.01 -10.50 0.48
C GLU A 209 19.79 -9.59 0.67
N TRP A 210 18.60 -10.05 0.30
CA TRP A 210 17.35 -9.32 0.49
C TRP A 210 16.65 -9.74 1.77
N LEU A 211 16.21 -8.75 2.54
CA LEU A 211 15.32 -8.93 3.69
C LEU A 211 13.90 -8.47 3.33
N PHE A 212 12.91 -9.32 3.54
CA PHE A 212 11.49 -9.03 3.38
C PHE A 212 10.78 -8.92 4.74
N LEU A 213 9.97 -7.87 4.92
CA LEU A 213 9.28 -7.56 6.19
C LEU A 213 7.76 -7.58 6.01
N SER A 214 7.09 -8.31 6.90
CA SER A 214 5.77 -8.90 6.63
C SER A 214 4.85 -9.06 7.83
N ASP A 215 3.59 -8.67 7.77
CA ASP A 215 2.63 -9.16 8.77
C ASP A 215 1.93 -10.49 8.40
N ASN A 216 2.04 -10.95 7.16
CA ASN A 216 1.39 -12.17 6.68
C ASN A 216 2.36 -13.37 6.65
N PRO A 217 2.16 -14.40 7.49
CA PRO A 217 3.03 -15.59 7.55
C PRO A 217 3.17 -16.34 6.23
N SER A 218 2.12 -16.38 5.40
CA SER A 218 2.17 -17.04 4.10
C SER A 218 3.09 -16.31 3.12
N GLU A 219 3.15 -14.99 3.21
CA GLU A 219 4.05 -14.17 2.41
C GLU A 219 5.50 -14.28 2.91
N VAL A 220 5.72 -14.33 4.23
CA VAL A 220 7.04 -14.64 4.83
C VAL A 220 7.59 -15.94 4.26
N THR A 221 6.76 -16.99 4.29
CA THR A 221 7.13 -18.32 3.82
C THR A 221 7.47 -18.28 2.32
N ALA A 222 6.66 -17.61 1.51
CA ALA A 222 6.89 -17.49 0.07
C ALA A 222 8.20 -16.77 -0.27
N ALA A 223 8.55 -15.71 0.46
CA ALA A 223 9.82 -15.01 0.29
C ALA A 223 11.03 -15.89 0.66
N ILE A 224 10.93 -16.66 1.76
CA ILE A 224 11.96 -17.62 2.17
C ILE A 224 12.14 -18.71 1.10
N MET A 225 11.05 -19.24 0.56
CA MET A 225 11.10 -20.23 -0.54
C MET A 225 11.75 -19.67 -1.81
N ALA A 226 11.70 -18.35 -2.02
CA ALA A 226 12.41 -17.66 -3.10
C ALA A 226 13.89 -17.38 -2.79
N GLY A 227 14.39 -17.81 -1.63
CA GLY A 227 15.78 -17.66 -1.20
C GLY A 227 16.07 -16.37 -0.44
N MET A 228 15.05 -15.56 -0.10
CA MET A 228 15.23 -14.32 0.64
C MET A 228 15.32 -14.55 2.15
N GLN A 229 15.92 -13.60 2.87
CA GLN A 229 15.65 -13.46 4.29
C GLN A 229 14.26 -12.87 4.47
N SER A 230 13.51 -13.31 5.48
CA SER A 230 12.21 -12.72 5.77
C SER A 230 11.93 -12.72 7.28
N ILE A 231 11.31 -11.65 7.76
CA ILE A 231 10.95 -11.47 9.18
C ILE A 231 9.46 -11.09 9.30
N PRO A 232 8.70 -11.79 10.16
CA PRO A 232 7.35 -11.37 10.52
C PRO A 232 7.36 -10.05 11.33
N VAL A 233 6.38 -9.19 11.08
CA VAL A 233 6.16 -7.88 11.68
C VAL A 233 4.80 -7.92 12.36
N VAL A 234 4.79 -7.68 13.66
CA VAL A 234 3.58 -7.73 14.49
C VAL A 234 3.25 -6.33 14.96
N ARG A 235 2.17 -5.75 14.42
CA ARG A 235 1.64 -4.45 14.84
C ARG A 235 0.31 -4.63 15.58
N PRO A 236 -0.11 -3.64 16.39
CA PRO A 236 -1.44 -3.65 17.00
C PRO A 236 -2.52 -3.85 15.94
N GLY A 237 -3.45 -4.79 16.17
CA GLY A 237 -4.53 -5.12 15.23
C GLY A 237 -4.22 -6.25 14.24
N ASN A 238 -2.96 -6.68 14.12
CA ASN A 238 -2.61 -7.84 13.29
C ASN A 238 -3.22 -9.12 13.85
N ALA A 239 -3.51 -10.07 12.95
CA ALA A 239 -3.85 -11.43 13.36
C ALA A 239 -2.68 -12.06 14.14
N PRO A 240 -2.96 -12.94 15.13
CA PRO A 240 -1.90 -13.66 15.82
C PRO A 240 -1.09 -14.50 14.82
N LEU A 241 0.22 -14.60 15.06
CA LEU A 241 1.07 -15.49 14.28
C LEU A 241 0.69 -16.96 14.56
N PRO A 242 0.81 -17.87 13.57
CA PRO A 242 0.59 -19.30 13.76
C PRO A 242 1.55 -19.90 14.79
N ASP A 243 1.07 -20.86 15.57
CA ASP A 243 1.88 -21.55 16.59
C ASP A 243 3.00 -22.41 15.99
N ASP A 244 2.85 -22.83 14.73
CA ASP A 244 3.80 -23.65 13.98
C ASP A 244 4.81 -22.83 13.18
N LEU A 245 4.80 -21.50 13.32
CA LEU A 245 5.79 -20.64 12.70
C LEU A 245 7.19 -21.01 13.20
N SER A 246 8.14 -21.15 12.28
CA SER A 246 9.50 -21.59 12.60
C SER A 246 10.07 -20.78 13.78
N PRO A 247 10.60 -21.44 14.85
CA PRO A 247 11.17 -20.74 16.00
C PRO A 247 12.35 -19.83 15.66
N THR A 248 12.98 -20.05 14.50
CA THR A 248 14.08 -19.22 13.99
C THR A 248 13.60 -17.89 13.41
N LEU A 249 12.31 -17.75 13.07
CA LEU A 249 11.71 -16.51 12.63
C LEU A 249 11.37 -15.68 13.86
N GLN A 250 12.26 -14.77 14.23
CA GLN A 250 12.06 -13.85 15.35
C GLN A 250 11.22 -12.66 14.87
N PRO A 251 9.94 -12.54 15.27
CA PRO A 251 9.09 -11.44 14.83
C PRO A 251 9.50 -10.12 15.50
N ILE A 252 9.43 -9.04 14.75
CA ILE A 252 9.63 -7.67 15.26
C ILE A 252 8.30 -6.96 15.43
N ARG A 253 8.21 -6.03 16.37
CA ARG A 253 7.04 -5.16 16.58
C ARG A 253 7.30 -3.72 16.17
N ASP A 254 8.57 -3.40 16.01
CA ASP A 254 9.07 -2.09 15.64
C ASP A 254 10.32 -2.26 14.77
N PHE A 255 10.49 -1.45 13.73
CA PHE A 255 11.65 -1.55 12.86
C PHE A 255 12.95 -1.16 13.56
N ASN A 256 12.88 -0.51 14.73
CA ASN A 256 14.03 -0.26 15.58
C ASN A 256 14.64 -1.51 16.21
N GLU A 257 13.94 -2.65 16.17
CA GLU A 257 14.48 -3.94 16.60
C GLU A 257 15.50 -4.52 15.61
N LEU A 258 15.51 -4.06 14.36
CA LEU A 258 16.48 -4.46 13.32
C LEU A 258 17.84 -3.75 13.49
N LYS A 259 18.44 -3.94 14.67
CA LYS A 259 19.76 -3.39 15.02
C LYS A 259 20.83 -3.96 14.07
N GLY A 260 21.68 -3.08 13.52
CA GLY A 260 22.77 -3.48 12.63
C GLY A 260 22.45 -3.43 11.13
N LEU A 261 21.17 -3.48 10.75
CA LEU A 261 20.78 -3.35 9.34
C LEU A 261 21.04 -1.91 8.85
N GLY A 262 21.96 -1.75 7.89
CA GLY A 262 22.39 -0.44 7.40
C GLY A 262 23.40 0.28 8.30
N SER A 263 24.01 -0.40 9.28
CA SER A 263 25.15 0.21 10.00
C SER A 263 26.35 0.29 9.06
N LYS A 264 26.83 1.51 8.77
CA LYS A 264 28.11 1.72 8.08
C LYS A 264 29.21 1.16 8.99
N HIS A 265 29.92 0.14 8.54
CA HIS A 265 31.20 -0.25 9.12
C HIS A 265 32.25 0.84 8.86
#